data_AF-A0A4Q6XS46-F1
#
_entry.id   AF-A0A4Q6XS46-F1
#
_cell.length_a   1.000
_cell.length_b   1.000
_cell.length_c   1.000
_cell.angle_alpha   90.00
_cell.angle_beta   90.00
_cell.angle_gamma   90.00
#
_symmetry.space_group_name_H-M   'P 1'
#
loop_
_entity.id
_entity.type
_entity.pdbx_description
1 polymer ?
#
loop_
_entity_poly.entity_id
_entity_poly.type
_entity_poly.pdbx_seq_one_letter_code
_entity_poly.pdbx_strand_id
1 'polypeptide(L)' 'MEKGWIKIQTYTDAIRGEMDKQMLAESGIPAVLLNKQDSSFMFGKIDLFVNEKDFELAQRLIQENGTEKDEN' A
#
# COMPACT_ATOMS: atom_id res chain seq x y z
N MET A 1 -4.83 -15.30 1.67
CA MET A 1 -4.22 -14.57 2.81
C MET A 1 -4.84 -15.12 4.09
N GLU A 2 -4.08 -15.13 5.19
CA GLU A 2 -4.63 -15.51 6.49
C GLU A 2 -5.78 -14.58 6.90
N LYS A 3 -6.66 -15.05 7.79
CA LYS A 3 -7.70 -14.21 8.39
C LYS A 3 -7.04 -13.01 9.08
N GLY A 4 -7.54 -11.80 8.82
CA GLY A 4 -7.09 -10.56 9.47
C GLY A 4 -6.31 -9.59 8.59
N TRP A 5 -5.90 -9.96 7.38
CA TRP A 5 -5.32 -9.03 6.41
C TRP A 5 -6.39 -8.46 5.49
N ILE A 6 -6.42 -7.14 5.37
CA ILE A 6 -7.37 -6.45 4.50
C ILE A 6 -6.64 -5.54 3.53
N LYS A 7 -7.20 -5.44 2.31
CA LYS A 7 -6.63 -4.59 1.26
C LYS A 7 -6.96 -3.14 1.55
N ILE A 8 -5.96 -2.27 1.48
CA ILE A 8 -6.13 -0.83 1.76
C ILE A 8 -5.92 0.07 0.53
N GLN A 9 -5.04 -0.34 -0.40
CA GLN A 9 -4.76 0.43 -1.62
C GLN A 9 -4.34 -0.50 -2.76
N THR A 10 -4.50 -0.04 -4.00
CA THR A 10 -4.06 -0.71 -5.21
C THR A 10 -3.20 0.23 -6.04
N TYR A 11 -2.05 -0.26 -6.52
CA TYR A 11 -1.09 0.47 -7.33
C TYR A 11 -0.92 -0.19 -8.70
N THR A 12 -0.54 0.60 -9.68
CA THR A 12 0.01 0.14 -10.98
C THR A 12 1.51 0.38 -11.07
N ASP A 13 2.06 1.21 -10.19
CA ASP A 13 3.48 1.52 -10.07
C ASP A 13 4.04 0.85 -8.80
N ALA A 14 5.01 -0.04 -8.99
CA ALA A 14 5.64 -0.78 -7.91
C ALA A 14 6.43 0.12 -6.95
N ILE A 15 7.01 1.21 -7.44
CA ILE A 15 7.79 2.14 -6.62
C ILE A 15 6.86 2.87 -5.64
N ARG A 16 5.72 3.37 -6.12
CA ARG A 16 4.72 4.00 -5.25
C ARG A 16 4.20 3.05 -4.18
N GLY A 17 3.91 1.81 -4.55
CA GLY A 17 3.50 0.78 -3.59
C GLY A 17 4.54 0.51 -2.51
N GLU A 18 5.83 0.45 -2.89
CA GLU A 18 6.91 0.22 -1.92
C GLU A 18 7.17 1.43 -1.03
N MET A 19 7.03 2.66 -1.54
CA MET A 19 7.10 3.89 -0.73
C MET A 19 6.06 3.89 0.39
N ASP A 20 4.79 3.64 0.05
CA ASP A 20 3.72 3.61 1.06
C ASP A 20 3.90 2.45 2.04
N LYS A 21 4.36 1.29 1.57
CA LYS A 21 4.71 0.15 2.44
C LYS A 21 5.84 0.51 3.42
N GLN A 22 6.88 1.21 2.98
CA GLN A 22 7.98 1.64 3.84
C GLN A 22 7.52 2.67 4.88
N MET A 23 6.76 3.68 4.47
CA MET A 23 6.18 4.67 5.39
C MET A 23 5.33 4.01 6.49
N LEU A 24 4.48 3.04 6.12
CA LEU A 24 3.70 2.29 7.10
C LEU A 24 4.60 1.48 8.05
N ALA A 25 5.64 0.83 7.53
CA ALA A 25 6.58 0.07 8.34
C ALA A 25 7.34 0.96 9.35
N GLU A 26 7.77 2.15 8.94
CA GLU A 26 8.40 3.16 9.81
C GLU A 26 7.44 3.67 10.89
N SER A 27 6.13 3.68 10.60
CA SER A 27 5.07 4.00 11.55
C SER A 27 4.67 2.82 12.45
N GLY A 28 5.37 1.68 12.36
CA GLY A 28 5.10 0.48 13.15
C GLY A 28 3.93 -0.37 12.66
N ILE A 29 3.45 -0.15 11.43
CA ILE A 29 2.33 -0.87 10.82
C ILE A 29 2.88 -1.91 9.82
N PRO A 30 2.75 -3.21 10.11
CA PRO A 30 3.13 -4.25 9.17
C PRO A 30 2.24 -4.20 7.92
N ALA A 31 2.87 -4.05 6.76
CA ALA A 31 2.18 -3.99 5.47
C ALA A 31 2.81 -4.93 4.43
N VAL A 32 1.98 -5.50 3.56
CA VAL A 32 2.39 -6.47 2.54
C VAL A 32 1.89 -6.03 1.17
N LEU A 33 2.78 -6.01 0.19
CA LEU A 33 2.40 -5.86 -1.23
C LEU A 33 2.22 -7.23 -1.86
N LEU A 34 1.07 -7.44 -2.49
CA LEU A 34 0.82 -8.56 -3.37
C LEU A 34 0.89 -8.09 -4.82
N ASN A 35 2.03 -8.32 -5.45
CA ASN A 35 2.21 -8.01 -6.87
C ASN A 35 1.47 -9.05 -7.72
N LYS A 36 0.46 -8.59 -8.48
CA LYS A 36 -0.33 -9.38 -9.43
C LYS A 36 -0.10 -8.92 -10.87
N GLN A 37 1.04 -8.28 -11.14
CA GLN A 37 1.43 -7.88 -12.48
C GLN A 37 1.96 -9.07 -13.28
N ASP A 38 1.72 -9.03 -14.59
CA ASP A 38 2.43 -9.87 -15.54
C ASP A 38 3.86 -9.34 -15.65
N SER A 39 4.85 -10.14 -15.24
CA SER A 39 6.25 -9.71 -15.23
C SER A 39 6.85 -9.52 -16.62
N SER A 40 6.24 -10.08 -17.67
CA SER A 40 6.74 -9.95 -19.05
C SER A 40 6.33 -8.62 -19.67
N PHE A 41 5.17 -8.10 -19.28
CA PHE A 41 4.58 -6.89 -19.87
C PHE A 41 4.35 -5.76 -18.85
N MET A 42 4.67 -6.00 -17.58
CA MET A 42 4.54 -5.07 -16.44
C MET A 42 3.16 -4.41 -16.31
N PHE A 43 2.10 -5.07 -16.82
CA PHE A 43 0.72 -4.62 -16.63
C PHE A 43 0.07 -5.41 -15.50
N GLY A 44 -0.87 -4.78 -14.82
CA GLY A 44 -1.63 -5.40 -13.73
C GLY A 44 -1.65 -4.51 -12.51
N LYS A 45 -1.92 -5.12 -11.36
CA LYS A 45 -2.17 -4.43 -10.10
C LYS A 45 -1.27 -4.96 -9.00
N ILE A 46 -0.90 -4.09 -8.09
CA ILE A 46 -0.17 -4.41 -6.88
C ILE A 46 -1.06 -3.97 -5.73
N ASP A 47 -1.51 -4.92 -4.92
CA ASP A 47 -2.42 -4.63 -3.82
C ASP A 47 -1.64 -4.54 -2.51
N LEU A 48 -1.85 -3.46 -1.75
CA LEU A 48 -1.29 -3.28 -0.42
C LEU A 48 -2.28 -3.75 0.64
N PHE A 49 -1.79 -4.54 1.59
CA PHE A 49 -2.56 -5.10 2.69
C PHE A 49 -1.94 -4.71 4.02
N VAL A 50 -2.80 -4.51 5.02
CA VAL A 50 -2.45 -4.32 6.42
C VAL A 50 -3.31 -5.24 7.29
N ASN A 51 -2.97 -5.38 8.57
CA ASN A 51 -3.87 -6.04 9.51
C ASN A 51 -5.11 -5.16 9.73
N GLU A 52 -6.27 -5.79 9.89
CA GLU A 52 -7.57 -5.11 10.09
C GLU A 52 -7.53 -4.10 11.24
N LYS A 53 -6.82 -4.43 12.33
CA LYS A 53 -6.64 -3.55 13.49
C LYS A 53 -5.91 -2.23 13.17
N ASP A 54 -5.14 -2.18 12.09
CA ASP A 54 -4.29 -1.05 11.71
C ASP A 54 -4.91 -0.24 10.56
N PHE A 55 -6.10 -0.63 10.06
CA PHE A 55 -6.73 -0.08 8.86
C PHE A 55 -6.90 1.44 8.89
N GLU A 56 -7.56 1.95 9.93
CA GLU A 56 -7.92 3.37 10.06
C GLU A 56 -6.67 4.24 10.10
N LEU A 57 -5.64 3.81 10.85
CA LEU A 57 -4.39 4.54 10.96
C LEU A 57 -3.61 4.50 9.64
N ALA A 58 -3.51 3.32 9.02
CA ALA A 58 -2.83 3.16 7.74
C ALA A 58 -3.50 3.98 6.63
N GLN A 59 -4.84 4.03 6.60
CA GLN A 59 -5.58 4.80 5.60
C GLN A 59 -5.31 6.29 5.74
N ARG A 60 -5.30 6.81 6.98
CA ARG A 60 -4.97 8.20 7.27
C ARG A 60 -3.56 8.56 6.80
N LEU A 61 -2.56 7.76 7.17
CA LEU A 61 -1.15 8.01 6.79
C LEU A 61 -0.95 8.02 5.27
N ILE A 62 -1.58 7.08 4.55
CA ILE A 62 -1.52 7.04 3.08
C ILE A 62 -2.19 8.28 2.47
N GLN A 63 -3.32 8.73 3.02
CA GLN A 63 -4.00 9.93 2.54
C GLN A 63 -3.15 11.18 2.76
N GLU A 64 -2.59 11.36 3.96
CA GLU A 64 -1.72 12.49 4.32
C GLU A 64 -0.50 12.57 3.38
N ASN A 65 0.18 11.43 3.15
CA ASN A 65 1.32 11.33 2.24
C ASN A 65 0.96 11.55 0.75
N GLY A 66 -0.30 11.29 0.38
CA GLY A 66 -0.82 11.53 -0.97
C GLY A 66 -1.17 13.00 -1.21
N THR A 67 -1.75 13.69 -0.23
CA THR A 67 -2.16 15.10 -0.33
C THR A 67 -0.99 16.07 -0.48
N GLU A 68 0.23 15.70 -0.05
CA GLU A 68 1.42 16.55 -0.24
C GLU A 68 1.88 16.66 -1.71
N LYS A 69 1.35 15.82 -2.62
CA LYS A 69 1.81 15.74 -4.01
C LYS A 69 0.91 16.40 -5.06
N ASP A 70 -0.27 16.87 -4.68
CA ASP A 70 -1.24 17.47 -5.61
C ASP A 70 -1.25 19.02 -5.59
N GLU A 71 -0.42 19.67 -4.76
CA GLU A 71 -0.38 21.14 -4.61
C GLU A 71 0.81 21.85 -5.30
N ASN A 72 1.47 21.27 -6.32
CA ASN A 72 2.52 21.98 -7.06
C ASN A 72 2.46 21.85 -8.59
#